data_AF-A0A1G5HZ59-F1
#
_entry.id   AF-A0A1G5HZ59-F1
#
_cell.length_a   1.000
_cell.length_b   1.000
_cell.length_c   1.000
_cell.angle_alpha   90.00
_cell.angle_beta   90.00
_cell.angle_gamma   90.00
#
_symmetry.space_group_name_H-M   'P 1'
#
loop_
_entity.id
_entity.type
_entity.pdbx_description
1 polymer ?
#
loop_
_entity_poly.entity_id
_entity_poly.type
_entity_poly.pdbx_seq_one_letter_code
_entity_poly.pdbx_strand_id
1 'polypeptide(L)'
;MKKKIFTRKIVLCLLAVCFLFTLFGCGAKTKKVDGYYTMTVDAQVGTGHTHYAIEIDGSDVVFHTDRYGQNGYNVTGYVEYGDDGVAKMYLSDITQCSYSQYCPLYVELSDDGNRMYLSSDNSDWSTDTYDVVSKSDLESFVEENFTATTGDAPAN
;
A
#
# COMPACT_ATOMS: atom_id res chain seq x y z
N MET A 1 -66.55 7.86 18.71
CA MET A 1 -65.54 8.07 17.63
C MET A 1 -64.19 8.45 18.23
N LYS A 2 -63.24 7.51 18.38
CA LYS A 2 -61.84 7.79 18.77
C LYS A 2 -60.90 6.73 18.16
N LYS A 3 -60.48 6.90 16.90
CA LYS A 3 -59.48 6.04 16.21
C LYS A 3 -58.67 6.87 15.20
N LYS A 4 -57.99 7.94 15.63
CA LYS A 4 -57.15 8.75 14.71
C LYS A 4 -55.78 9.18 15.25
N ILE A 5 -55.38 8.77 16.46
CA ILE A 5 -54.14 9.26 17.08
C ILE A 5 -52.97 8.27 16.94
N PHE A 6 -53.24 6.96 16.80
CA PHE A 6 -52.18 5.95 16.84
C PHE A 6 -51.32 5.88 15.56
N THR A 7 -51.90 6.19 14.40
CA THR A 7 -51.22 6.05 13.10
C THR A 7 -50.16 7.11 12.85
N ARG A 8 -50.27 8.31 13.46
CA ARG A 8 -49.32 9.42 13.22
C ARG A 8 -47.95 9.23 13.92
N LYS A 9 -47.89 8.52 15.05
CA LYS A 9 -46.63 8.32 15.78
C LYS A 9 -45.72 7.26 15.14
N ILE A 10 -46.31 6.23 14.52
CA ILE A 10 -45.56 5.16 13.85
C ILE A 10 -44.88 5.67 12.57
N VAL A 11 -45.53 6.55 11.82
CA VAL A 11 -44.98 7.14 10.59
C VAL A 11 -43.79 8.07 10.88
N LEU A 12 -43.80 8.79 12.01
CA LEU A 12 -42.67 9.65 12.40
C LEU A 12 -41.43 8.83 12.80
N CYS A 13 -41.61 7.70 13.48
CA CYS A 13 -40.48 6.82 13.84
C CYS A 13 -39.85 6.14 12.62
N LEU A 14 -40.63 5.74 11.60
CA LEU A 14 -40.06 5.15 10.38
C LEU A 14 -39.22 6.16 9.58
N LEU A 15 -39.67 7.42 9.48
CA LEU A 15 -38.91 8.47 8.78
C LEU A 15 -37.61 8.83 9.50
N ALA A 16 -37.59 8.83 10.84
CA ALA A 16 -36.37 9.07 11.62
C ALA A 16 -35.36 7.92 11.49
N VAL A 17 -35.83 6.66 11.42
CA VAL A 17 -34.97 5.49 11.19
C VAL A 17 -34.39 5.49 9.77
N CYS A 18 -35.19 5.85 8.75
CA CYS A 18 -34.68 6.00 7.39
C CYS A 18 -33.65 7.14 7.26
N PHE A 19 -33.81 8.25 7.98
CA PHE A 19 -32.86 9.38 7.95
C PHE A 19 -31.52 9.07 8.65
N LEU A 20 -31.53 8.18 9.65
CA LEU A 20 -30.31 7.71 10.32
C LEU A 20 -29.50 6.76 9.41
N PHE A 21 -30.15 5.93 8.59
CA PHE A 21 -29.43 5.08 7.63
C PHE A 21 -28.81 5.85 6.46
N THR A 22 -29.34 7.02 6.10
CA THR A 22 -28.73 7.87 5.05
C THR A 22 -27.53 8.68 5.53
N LEU A 23 -27.38 8.90 6.85
CA LEU A 23 -26.27 9.69 7.41
C LEU A 23 -25.01 8.86 7.72
N PHE A 24 -25.13 7.53 7.81
CA PHE A 24 -23.97 6.61 7.91
C PHE A 24 -23.61 5.92 6.59
N GLY A 25 -24.35 6.21 5.51
CA GLY A 25 -24.15 5.62 4.18
C GLY A 25 -23.07 6.28 3.32
N CYS A 26 -22.41 7.32 3.83
CA CYS A 26 -21.27 7.96 3.16
C CYS A 26 -20.00 7.83 4.03
N GLY A 27 -19.82 6.66 4.65
CA GLY A 27 -18.49 6.26 5.11
C GLY A 27 -17.66 6.02 3.87
N ALA A 28 -16.84 7.00 3.47
CA ALA A 28 -15.75 6.78 2.56
C ALA A 28 -14.97 5.59 3.13
N LYS A 29 -15.17 4.41 2.56
CA LYS A 29 -14.33 3.26 2.84
C LYS A 29 -12.98 3.67 2.30
N THR A 30 -12.10 4.16 3.19
CA THR A 30 -10.68 4.25 2.90
C THR A 30 -10.29 2.90 2.31
N LYS A 31 -9.79 2.92 1.07
CA LYS A 31 -9.36 1.70 0.41
C LYS A 31 -8.23 1.13 1.24
N LYS A 32 -8.35 -0.14 1.59
CA LYS A 32 -7.26 -0.83 2.28
C LYS A 32 -6.07 -0.90 1.34
N VAL A 33 -4.87 -0.64 1.87
CA VAL A 33 -3.62 -0.76 1.12
C VAL A 33 -3.06 -2.19 1.12
N ASP A 34 -3.82 -3.16 1.66
CA ASP A 34 -3.48 -4.57 1.61
C ASP A 34 -3.40 -5.03 0.14
N GLY A 35 -2.29 -5.65 -0.25
CA GLY A 35 -2.07 -6.05 -1.64
C GLY A 35 -0.62 -6.37 -1.99
N TYR A 36 -0.41 -6.64 -3.28
CA TYR A 36 0.88 -6.97 -3.87
C TYR A 36 1.18 -5.98 -4.98
N TYR A 37 2.36 -5.38 -4.94
CA TYR A 37 2.69 -4.24 -5.78
C TYR A 37 4.08 -4.39 -6.38
N THR A 38 4.24 -4.04 -7.65
CA THR A 38 5.55 -4.04 -8.32
C THR A 38 5.82 -2.74 -9.06
N MET A 39 7.11 -2.43 -9.24
CA MET A 39 7.56 -1.31 -10.05
C MET A 39 8.90 -1.67 -10.69
N THR A 40 9.08 -1.26 -11.94
CA THR A 40 10.35 -1.29 -12.65
C THR A 40 10.72 0.12 -13.06
N VAL A 41 11.89 0.59 -12.66
CA VAL A 41 12.42 1.91 -13.00
C VAL A 41 13.63 1.76 -13.92
N ASP A 42 13.57 2.41 -15.08
CA ASP A 42 14.70 2.48 -15.99
C ASP A 42 15.76 3.44 -15.45
N ALA A 43 17.01 2.98 -15.33
CA ALA A 43 18.11 3.90 -15.06
C ALA A 43 18.23 4.90 -16.22
N GLN A 44 18.38 6.20 -15.92
CA GLN A 44 18.55 7.24 -16.95
C GLN A 44 19.75 7.02 -17.89
N VAL A 45 20.67 6.09 -17.59
CA VAL A 45 21.89 5.89 -18.40
C VAL A 45 22.32 4.42 -18.44
N GLY A 46 21.70 3.59 -19.30
CA GLY A 46 22.30 2.36 -19.85
C GLY A 46 22.81 1.28 -18.87
N THR A 47 22.53 1.38 -17.57
CA THR A 47 23.08 0.53 -16.50
C THR A 47 22.08 -0.50 -15.96
N GLY A 48 20.91 -0.67 -16.58
CA GLY A 48 19.90 -1.67 -16.22
C GLY A 48 18.62 -1.08 -15.61
N HIS A 49 17.77 -1.97 -15.13
CA HIS A 49 16.50 -1.66 -14.47
C HIS A 49 16.65 -1.82 -12.95
N THR A 50 15.89 -1.04 -12.18
CA THR A 50 15.68 -1.26 -10.75
C THR A 50 14.28 -1.79 -10.52
N HIS A 51 14.17 -2.86 -9.76
CA HIS A 51 12.94 -3.56 -9.45
C HIS A 51 12.56 -3.35 -8.00
N TYR A 52 11.27 -3.20 -7.77
CA TYR A 52 10.68 -3.13 -6.45
C TYR A 52 9.47 -4.05 -6.37
N ALA A 53 9.35 -4.76 -5.27
CA ALA A 53 8.19 -5.60 -4.97
C ALA A 53 7.76 -5.38 -3.52
N ILE A 54 6.47 -5.17 -3.29
CA ILE A 54 5.90 -4.86 -1.98
C ILE A 54 4.73 -5.79 -1.70
N GLU A 55 4.75 -6.43 -0.54
CA GLU A 55 3.62 -7.15 0.04
C GLU A 55 3.15 -6.40 1.28
N ILE A 56 1.85 -6.11 1.34
CA ILE A 56 1.18 -5.50 2.50
C ILE A 56 0.05 -6.44 2.93
N ASP A 57 0.16 -6.98 4.15
CA ASP A 57 -0.87 -7.82 4.79
C ASP A 57 -1.27 -7.20 6.13
N GLY A 58 -2.36 -6.43 6.12
CA GLY A 58 -2.84 -5.71 7.29
C GLY A 58 -1.85 -4.63 7.73
N SER A 59 -1.19 -4.84 8.87
CA SER A 59 -0.15 -3.92 9.36
C SER A 59 1.24 -4.28 8.88
N ASP A 60 1.46 -5.47 8.34
CA ASP A 60 2.80 -5.97 8.07
C ASP A 60 3.23 -5.65 6.63
N VAL A 61 4.49 -5.28 6.46
CA VAL A 61 5.07 -4.95 5.15
C VAL A 61 6.34 -5.75 4.89
N VAL A 62 6.44 -6.31 3.69
CA VAL A 62 7.68 -6.82 3.12
C VAL A 62 7.99 -6.06 1.84
N PHE A 63 9.19 -5.47 1.78
CA PHE A 63 9.66 -4.66 0.68
C PHE A 63 10.95 -5.25 0.11
N HIS A 64 10.92 -5.66 -1.14
CA HIS A 64 12.05 -6.19 -1.90
C HIS A 64 12.59 -5.11 -2.84
N THR A 65 13.91 -4.89 -2.84
CA THR A 65 14.57 -3.91 -3.72
C THR A 65 15.95 -4.40 -4.16
N ASP A 66 16.29 -4.27 -5.45
CA ASP A 66 17.63 -4.54 -5.99
C ASP A 66 18.31 -3.21 -6.34
N ARG A 67 19.25 -2.75 -5.53
CA ARG A 67 19.97 -1.52 -5.87
C ARG A 67 21.04 -1.83 -6.92
N TYR A 68 20.78 -1.50 -8.18
CA TYR A 68 21.75 -1.50 -9.31
C TYR A 68 22.87 -2.55 -9.21
N GLY A 69 22.57 -3.80 -9.60
CA GLY A 69 23.58 -4.88 -9.65
C GLY A 69 24.06 -5.36 -8.27
N GLN A 70 23.42 -4.93 -7.18
CA GLN A 70 23.59 -5.49 -5.85
C GLN A 70 22.37 -6.33 -5.50
N ASN A 71 22.64 -7.56 -5.05
CA ASN A 71 21.64 -8.55 -4.67
C ASN A 71 20.56 -7.94 -3.78
N GLY A 72 19.30 -8.31 -4.03
CA GLY A 72 18.13 -7.71 -3.41
C GLY A 72 18.19 -7.64 -1.89
N TYR A 73 17.75 -6.52 -1.33
CA TYR A 73 17.50 -6.34 0.09
C TYR A 73 16.03 -6.62 0.38
N ASN A 74 15.77 -7.50 1.35
CA ASN A 74 14.44 -7.67 1.93
C ASN A 74 14.37 -6.79 3.17
N VAL A 75 13.51 -5.80 3.12
CA VAL A 75 13.26 -4.84 4.19
C VAL A 75 11.87 -5.15 4.75
N THR A 76 11.78 -5.33 6.07
CA THR A 76 10.48 -5.43 6.74
C THR A 76 10.01 -4.06 7.20
N GLY A 77 8.73 -3.93 7.47
CA GLY A 77 8.13 -2.69 7.91
C GLY A 77 6.72 -2.88 8.45
N TYR A 78 6.04 -1.76 8.68
CA TYR A 78 4.63 -1.77 9.06
C TYR A 78 3.87 -0.57 8.47
N VAL A 79 2.55 -0.72 8.31
CA VAL A 79 1.62 0.35 7.94
C VAL A 79 0.83 0.81 9.16
N GLU A 80 0.72 2.11 9.34
CA GLU A 80 -0.17 2.77 10.28
C GLU A 80 -1.22 3.59 9.52
N TYR A 81 -2.47 3.52 9.98
CA TYR A 81 -3.56 4.31 9.43
C TYR A 81 -3.90 5.44 10.40
N GLY A 82 -3.73 6.69 9.97
CA GLY A 82 -4.14 7.86 10.74
C GLY A 82 -5.66 7.99 10.80
N ASP A 83 -6.15 8.73 11.81
CA ASP A 83 -7.56 9.08 11.96
C ASP A 83 -8.10 9.93 10.79
N ASP A 84 -7.20 10.57 10.04
CA ASP A 84 -7.44 11.31 8.79
C ASP A 84 -7.62 10.40 7.57
N GLY A 85 -7.47 9.08 7.75
CA GLY A 85 -7.53 8.08 6.68
C GLY A 85 -6.25 7.97 5.86
N VAL A 86 -5.17 8.66 6.26
CA VAL A 86 -3.88 8.60 5.58
C VAL A 86 -3.10 7.37 6.06
N ALA A 87 -2.70 6.52 5.12
CA ALA A 87 -1.82 5.40 5.39
C ALA A 87 -0.35 5.85 5.33
N LYS A 88 0.42 5.45 6.34
CA LYS A 88 1.86 5.71 6.45
C LYS A 88 2.59 4.38 6.60
N MET A 89 3.59 4.16 5.77
CA MET A 89 4.44 2.98 5.80
C MET A 89 5.80 3.33 6.42
N TYR A 90 6.25 2.50 7.36
CA TYR A 90 7.51 2.62 8.06
C TYR A 90 8.36 1.39 7.78
N LEU A 91 9.57 1.57 7.26
CA LEU A 91 10.49 0.49 6.94
C LEU A 91 11.53 0.35 8.05
N SER A 92 11.63 -0.83 8.66
CA SER A 92 12.30 -1.05 9.95
C SER A 92 13.73 -1.60 9.85
N ASP A 93 14.19 -2.08 8.70
CA ASP A 93 15.54 -2.64 8.56
C ASP A 93 16.19 -2.31 7.22
N ILE A 94 16.75 -1.10 7.11
CA ILE A 94 17.66 -0.79 6.01
C ILE A 94 19.00 -0.34 6.54
N THR A 95 19.84 -1.32 6.87
CA THR A 95 21.26 -1.09 7.17
C THR A 95 22.04 -0.35 6.05
N GLN A 96 21.44 -0.14 4.86
CA GLN A 96 22.06 0.60 3.74
C GLN A 96 21.19 1.65 3.03
N CYS A 97 19.89 1.79 3.35
CA CYS A 97 19.08 2.94 2.93
C CYS A 97 18.76 3.75 4.17
N SER A 98 19.74 4.54 4.59
CA SER A 98 19.63 5.58 5.61
C SER A 98 18.57 6.66 5.32
N TYR A 99 17.69 6.48 4.32
CA TYR A 99 16.77 7.49 3.79
C TYR A 99 15.31 7.26 4.22
N SER A 100 14.85 6.01 4.34
CA SER A 100 13.47 5.70 4.77
C SER A 100 13.34 5.32 6.25
N GLN A 101 14.45 5.03 6.94
CA GLN A 101 14.45 4.79 8.39
C GLN A 101 14.04 6.04 9.20
N TYR A 102 14.11 7.24 8.62
CA TYR A 102 13.90 8.51 9.33
C TYR A 102 12.65 9.28 8.89
N CYS A 103 11.95 8.84 7.84
CA CYS A 103 10.73 9.47 7.35
C CYS A 103 9.70 8.42 6.92
N PRO A 104 8.43 8.51 7.36
CA PRO A 104 7.37 7.66 6.84
C PRO A 104 7.17 7.88 5.33
N LEU A 105 6.76 6.83 4.64
CA LEU A 105 6.26 6.90 3.27
C LEU A 105 4.74 7.03 3.30
N TYR A 106 4.19 8.06 2.67
CA TYR A 106 2.76 8.24 2.49
C TYR A 106 2.27 7.34 1.38
N VAL A 107 1.20 6.59 1.66
CA VAL A 107 0.61 5.62 0.74
C VAL A 107 -0.76 6.10 0.28
N GLU A 108 -0.96 6.16 -1.03
CA GLU A 108 -2.26 6.45 -1.64
C GLU A 108 -2.59 5.42 -2.72
N LEU A 109 -3.86 5.02 -2.82
CA LEU A 109 -4.34 4.16 -3.91
C LEU A 109 -5.10 4.99 -4.94
N SER A 110 -4.91 4.66 -6.22
CA SER A 110 -5.69 5.24 -7.31
C SER A 110 -7.18 4.98 -7.16
N ASP A 111 -8.01 5.80 -7.82
CA ASP A 111 -9.47 5.70 -7.79
C ASP A 111 -10.02 4.34 -8.27
N ASP A 112 -9.30 3.66 -9.15
CA ASP A 112 -9.62 2.32 -9.62
C ASP A 112 -8.99 1.21 -8.75
N GLY A 113 -8.09 1.54 -7.84
CA GLY A 113 -7.37 0.62 -6.97
C GLY A 113 -6.31 -0.21 -7.68
N ASN A 114 -5.95 0.13 -8.92
CA ASN A 114 -4.96 -0.61 -9.71
C ASN A 114 -3.53 -0.10 -9.49
N ARG A 115 -3.35 1.04 -8.81
CA ARG A 115 -2.04 1.63 -8.54
C ARG A 115 -1.92 2.08 -7.10
N MET A 116 -0.68 2.01 -6.60
CA MET A 116 -0.25 2.60 -5.35
C MET A 116 0.79 3.68 -5.61
N TYR A 117 0.62 4.82 -4.94
CA TYR A 117 1.56 5.92 -4.95
C TYR A 117 2.29 5.95 -3.61
N LEU A 118 3.62 5.99 -3.66
CA LEU A 118 4.46 6.23 -2.49
C LEU A 118 5.11 7.60 -2.62
N SER A 119 5.02 8.39 -1.56
CA SER A 119 5.68 9.68 -1.46
C SER A 119 6.30 9.89 -0.09
N SER A 120 7.18 10.87 0.05
CA SER A 120 7.77 11.25 1.33
C SER A 120 7.90 12.77 1.40
N ASP A 121 7.91 13.32 2.62
CA ASP A 121 8.26 14.74 2.84
C ASP A 121 9.76 14.99 2.63
N ASN A 122 10.57 13.94 2.50
CA ASN A 122 11.99 14.06 2.17
C ASN A 122 12.17 14.41 0.68
N SER A 123 12.86 15.52 0.40
CA SER A 123 13.12 16.00 -0.96
C SER A 123 13.95 15.04 -1.82
N ASP A 124 14.67 14.12 -1.20
CA ASP A 124 15.51 13.12 -1.90
C ASP A 124 14.70 11.90 -2.37
N TRP A 125 13.41 11.81 -2.01
CA TRP A 125 12.51 10.73 -2.43
C TRP A 125 11.56 11.24 -3.51
N SER A 126 11.56 10.60 -4.69
CA SER A 126 10.57 10.88 -5.74
C SER A 126 9.22 10.24 -5.42
N THR A 127 8.13 10.82 -5.93
CA THR A 127 6.86 10.10 -5.95
C THR A 127 6.98 8.92 -6.91
N ASP A 128 6.85 7.72 -6.36
CA ASP A 128 6.97 6.47 -7.10
C ASP A 128 5.57 5.84 -7.25
N THR A 129 5.36 5.16 -8.38
CA THR A 129 4.06 4.55 -8.73
C THR A 129 4.24 3.06 -8.96
N TYR A 130 3.44 2.28 -8.28
CA TYR A 130 3.47 0.82 -8.32
C TYR A 130 2.17 0.30 -8.91
N ASP A 131 2.27 -0.76 -9.71
CA ASP A 131 1.11 -1.47 -10.25
C ASP A 131 0.69 -2.59 -9.30
N VAL A 132 -0.61 -2.73 -9.10
CA VAL A 132 -1.19 -3.86 -8.36
C VAL A 132 -1.06 -5.12 -9.20
N VAL A 133 -0.57 -6.19 -8.57
CA VAL A 133 -0.40 -7.50 -9.19
C VAL A 133 -1.07 -8.59 -8.35
N SER A 134 -1.24 -9.78 -8.92
CA SER A 134 -1.66 -10.94 -8.14
C SER A 134 -0.49 -11.45 -7.27
N LYS A 135 -0.80 -12.23 -6.23
CA LYS A 135 0.24 -12.87 -5.40
C LYS A 135 1.21 -13.71 -6.25
N SER A 136 0.69 -14.50 -7.18
CA SER A 136 1.51 -15.35 -8.05
C SER A 136 2.41 -14.54 -8.98
N ASP A 137 1.94 -13.38 -9.45
CA ASP A 137 2.76 -12.50 -10.29
C ASP A 137 3.85 -11.83 -9.45
N LEU A 138 3.56 -11.43 -8.21
CA LEU A 138 4.56 -10.93 -7.28
C LEU A 138 5.64 -11.99 -6.99
N GLU A 139 5.23 -13.21 -6.65
CA GLU A 139 6.13 -14.33 -6.38
C GLU A 139 7.04 -14.61 -7.59
N SER A 140 6.46 -14.64 -8.81
CA SER A 140 7.22 -14.82 -10.04
C SER A 140 8.20 -13.67 -10.30
N PHE A 141 7.76 -12.42 -10.06
CA PHE A 141 8.60 -11.23 -10.20
C PHE A 141 9.76 -11.24 -9.20
N VAL A 142 9.51 -11.69 -7.96
CA VAL A 142 10.54 -11.82 -6.92
C VAL A 142 11.58 -12.88 -7.33
N GLU A 143 11.12 -14.05 -7.81
CA GLU A 143 12.00 -15.13 -8.28
C GLU A 143 12.85 -14.69 -9.49
N GLU A 144 12.26 -14.00 -10.45
CA GLU A 144 12.98 -13.57 -11.66
C GLU A 144 14.05 -12.51 -11.36
N ASN A 145 13.74 -11.56 -10.47
CA ASN A 145 14.54 -10.33 -10.35
C ASN A 145 15.40 -10.24 -9.08
N PHE A 146 15.07 -10.98 -8.02
CA PHE A 146 15.75 -10.84 -6.72
C PHE A 146 16.47 -12.10 -6.27
N THR A 147 16.21 -13.25 -6.88
CA THR A 147 17.01 -14.46 -6.65
C THR A 147 18.13 -14.59 -7.66
N ALA A 148 19.30 -14.02 -7.33
CA ALA A 148 20.56 -14.54 -7.86
C ALA A 148 20.84 -15.88 -7.18
N THR A 149 20.89 -16.95 -7.98
CA THR A 149 21.49 -18.27 -7.71
C THR A 149 22.33 -18.32 -6.41
N THR A 150 21.96 -19.20 -5.48
CA THR A 150 22.89 -19.75 -4.46
C THR A 150 24.00 -20.60 -5.09
N GLY A 151 24.35 -20.37 -6.35
CA GLY A 151 25.38 -21.05 -7.09
C GLY A 151 26.73 -20.45 -6.74
N ASP A 152 27.51 -21.23 -5.99
CA ASP A 152 28.96 -21.20 -5.86
C ASP A 152 29.63 -19.93 -6.41
N ALA A 153 30.09 -19.08 -5.48
CA ALA A 153 31.13 -18.11 -5.80
C ALA A 153 32.26 -18.85 -6.56
N PRO A 154 32.71 -18.36 -7.74
CA PRO A 154 33.86 -18.95 -8.39
C PRO A 154 35.02 -18.92 -7.40
N ALA A 155 35.55 -20.11 -7.09
CA ALA A 155 36.76 -20.25 -6.30
C ALA A 155 37.88 -19.52 -7.04
N ASN A 156 38.35 -18.41 -6.46
CA ASN A 156 39.63 -17.79 -6.81
C ASN A 156 40.73 -18.41 -5.95
#